data_AF-A0A5C6E0D9-F1
#
_entry.id   AF-A0A5C6E0D9-F1
#
_cell.length_a   1.000
_cell.length_b   1.000
_cell.length_c   1.000
_cell.angle_alpha   90.00
_cell.angle_beta   90.00
_cell.angle_gamma   90.00
#
_symmetry.space_group_name_H-M   'P 1'
#
loop_
_entity.id
_entity.type
_entity.pdbx_description
1 polymer ?
#
loop_
_entity_poly.entity_id
_entity_poly.type
_entity_poly.pdbx_seq_one_letter_code
_entity_poly.pdbx_strand_id
1 'polypeptide(L)'
;MKHVLKSKYPKSCTGWSFMRFLLMLVCSGCLVSNLRAEPSRIGQVVDDFTLPNCYGKSVSLSDFVDHDLVAMVFLGTECPLAQLYGPRLNKL
;
A
#
# COMPACT_ATOMS: atom_id res chain seq x y z
N MET A 1 -31.25 39.45 46.13
CA MET A 1 -30.24 40.52 45.91
C MET A 1 -29.62 40.29 44.56
N LYS A 2 -29.77 41.24 43.64
CA LYS A 2 -29.38 41.15 42.23
C LYS A 2 -27.90 41.52 42.12
N HIS A 3 -27.03 40.63 41.66
CA HIS A 3 -25.72 41.01 41.13
C HIS A 3 -25.58 40.54 39.70
N VAL A 4 -26.06 41.43 38.83
CA VAL A 4 -25.71 41.59 37.43
C VAL A 4 -24.27 42.06 37.36
N LEU A 5 -23.36 41.34 36.70
CA LEU A 5 -22.22 41.93 35.99
C LEU A 5 -21.83 41.10 34.75
N LYS A 6 -22.47 41.49 33.64
CA LYS A 6 -21.93 41.71 32.30
C LYS A 6 -20.91 40.72 31.72
N SER A 7 -21.46 39.83 30.89
CA SER A 7 -20.97 39.43 29.57
C SER A 7 -20.00 40.45 28.94
N LYS A 8 -18.77 40.00 28.64
CA LYS A 8 -17.81 40.71 27.80
C LYS A 8 -17.12 39.73 26.84
N TYR A 9 -17.90 39.18 25.91
CA TYR A 9 -17.34 38.56 24.70
C TYR A 9 -17.56 39.53 23.52
N PRO A 10 -16.48 40.03 22.88
CA PRO A 10 -16.61 40.88 21.71
C PRO A 10 -17.19 40.07 20.54
N LYS A 11 -18.23 40.63 19.93
CA LYS A 11 -18.91 40.09 18.75
C LYS A 11 -18.06 40.44 17.53
N SER A 12 -17.19 39.53 17.10
CA SER A 12 -16.56 39.59 15.77
C SER A 12 -17.37 38.70 14.81
N CYS A 13 -18.31 39.32 14.09
CA CYS A 13 -19.29 38.64 13.23
C CYS A 13 -18.91 38.65 11.74
N THR A 14 -17.67 39.00 11.39
CA THR A 14 -17.26 39.23 9.99
C THR A 14 -16.19 38.25 9.48
N GLY A 15 -15.89 37.18 10.23
CA GLY A 15 -14.93 36.13 9.83
C GLY A 15 -15.55 34.75 9.56
N TRP A 16 -16.81 34.52 9.96
CA TRP A 16 -17.40 33.17 9.91
C TRP A 16 -17.86 32.77 8.50
N SER A 17 -18.27 33.73 7.67
CA SER A 17 -18.72 33.44 6.30
C SER A 17 -17.55 32.98 5.40
N PHE A 18 -16.38 33.61 5.54
CA PHE A 18 -15.18 33.27 4.79
C PHE A 18 -14.59 31.91 5.21
N MET A 19 -14.65 31.59 6.52
CA MET A 19 -14.15 30.32 7.06
C MET A 19 -14.96 29.11 6.56
N ARG A 20 -16.28 29.26 6.33
CA ARG A 20 -17.13 28.17 5.80
C ARG A 20 -16.91 27.93 4.31
N PHE A 21 -16.60 28.97 3.55
CA PHE A 21 -16.29 28.86 2.12
C PHE A 21 -14.94 28.16 1.89
N LEU A 22 -13.93 28.47 2.71
CA LEU A 22 -12.63 27.81 2.66
C LEU A 22 -12.71 26.33 3.05
N LEU A 23 -13.56 25.99 4.03
CA LEU A 23 -13.78 24.61 4.49
C LEU A 23 -14.54 23.74 3.47
N MET A 24 -15.50 24.31 2.73
CA MET A 24 -16.25 23.64 1.66
C MET A 24 -15.37 23.33 0.44
N LEU A 25 -14.44 24.22 0.09
CA LEU A 25 -13.56 24.07 -1.08
C LEU A 25 -12.53 22.94 -0.89
N VAL A 26 -12.09 22.72 0.36
CA VAL A 26 -11.18 21.61 0.73
C VAL A 26 -11.86 20.23 0.67
N CYS A 27 -13.15 20.13 1.00
CA CYS A 27 -13.87 18.85 0.95
C CYS A 27 -14.19 18.37 -0.48
N SER A 28 -14.26 19.28 -1.47
CA SER A 28 -14.53 18.91 -2.86
C SER A 28 -13.35 18.23 -3.55
N GLY A 29 -12.12 18.35 -3.02
CA GLY A 29 -10.90 17.82 -3.64
C GLY A 29 -10.63 16.32 -3.40
N CYS A 30 -11.27 15.70 -2.39
CA CYS A 30 -10.95 14.32 -1.99
C CYS A 30 -11.78 13.23 -2.71
N LEU A 31 -12.63 13.58 -3.68
CA LEU A 31 -13.60 12.64 -4.27
C LEU A 31 -13.08 11.79 -5.44
N VAL A 32 -11.81 11.89 -5.86
CA VAL A 32 -11.29 11.11 -7.00
C VAL A 32 -10.14 10.20 -6.57
N SER A 33 -10.46 9.18 -5.76
CA SER A 33 -9.59 8.01 -5.62
C SER A 33 -9.93 7.02 -6.75
N ASN A 34 -9.17 7.05 -7.85
CA ASN A 34 -9.24 5.99 -8.87
C ASN A 34 -8.52 4.74 -8.32
N LEU A 35 -9.24 3.85 -7.64
CA LEU A 35 -8.77 2.46 -7.48
C LEU A 35 -8.90 1.77 -8.84
N ARG A 36 -7.84 1.83 -9.65
CA ARG A 36 -7.73 0.94 -10.81
C ARG A 36 -7.40 -0.46 -10.32
N ALA A 37 -8.27 -1.43 -10.63
CA ALA A 37 -7.91 -2.83 -10.53
C ALA A 37 -6.90 -3.13 -11.64
N GLU A 38 -5.71 -3.61 -11.27
CA GLU A 38 -4.73 -4.09 -12.24
C GLU A 38 -5.29 -5.33 -12.96
N PRO A 39 -5.10 -5.44 -14.28
CA PRO A 39 -5.53 -6.62 -15.02
C PRO A 39 -4.82 -7.88 -14.50
N SER A 40 -5.51 -9.01 -14.57
CA SER A 40 -4.93 -10.31 -14.23
C SER A 40 -3.73 -10.61 -15.13
N ARG A 41 -2.65 -11.15 -14.54
CA ARG A 41 -1.46 -11.61 -15.26
C ARG A 41 -1.52 -13.10 -15.62
N ILE A 42 -2.64 -13.77 -15.38
CA ILE A 42 -2.82 -15.19 -15.74
C ILE A 42 -2.74 -15.35 -17.26
N GLY A 43 -1.97 -16.33 -17.73
CA GLY A 43 -1.69 -16.55 -19.15
C GLY A 43 -0.51 -15.73 -19.69
N GLN A 44 0.03 -14.78 -18.90
CA GLN A 44 1.29 -14.14 -19.23
C GLN A 44 2.43 -15.16 -19.08
N VAL A 45 3.21 -15.32 -20.14
CA VAL A 45 4.43 -16.13 -20.11
C VAL A 45 5.53 -15.31 -19.42
N VAL A 46 6.27 -15.97 -18.52
CA VAL A 46 7.46 -15.39 -17.89
C VAL A 46 8.66 -15.73 -18.76
N ASP A 47 9.39 -14.69 -19.19
CA ASP A 47 10.62 -14.87 -19.99
C ASP A 47 11.71 -15.56 -19.16
N ASP A 48 12.64 -16.23 -19.83
CA ASP A 48 13.79 -16.84 -19.16
C ASP A 48 14.67 -15.75 -18.51
N PHE A 49 15.18 -16.06 -17.32
CA PHE A 49 16.06 -15.18 -16.56
C PHE A 49 17.09 -15.98 -15.81
N THR A 50 18.25 -15.37 -15.58
CA THR A 50 19.35 -15.99 -14.83
C THR A 50 19.66 -15.17 -13.59
N LEU A 51 19.71 -15.81 -12.43
CA LEU A 51 20.10 -15.20 -11.16
C LEU A 51 21.18 -16.05 -10.48
N PRO A 52 22.12 -15.41 -9.75
CA PRO A 52 23.02 -16.16 -8.87
C PRO A 52 22.23 -16.70 -7.67
N ASN A 53 22.50 -17.94 -7.29
CA ASN A 53 22.00 -18.49 -6.04
C ASN A 53 22.81 -17.97 -4.83
N CYS A 54 22.45 -18.39 -3.62
CA CYS A 54 23.14 -18.00 -2.38
C CYS A 54 24.62 -18.43 -2.29
N TYR A 55 25.08 -19.30 -3.20
CA TYR A 55 26.47 -19.74 -3.32
C TYR A 55 27.20 -19.11 -4.53
N GLY A 56 26.56 -18.20 -5.26
CA GLY A 56 27.12 -17.52 -6.43
C GLY A 56 27.08 -18.32 -7.74
N LYS A 57 26.44 -19.50 -7.76
CA LYS A 57 26.21 -20.26 -8.99
C LYS A 57 25.05 -19.63 -9.76
N SER A 58 25.23 -19.38 -11.06
CA SER A 58 24.15 -18.98 -11.97
C SER A 58 23.10 -20.08 -12.11
N VAL A 59 21.83 -19.70 -11.99
CA VAL A 59 20.66 -20.56 -12.18
C VAL A 59 19.67 -19.84 -13.09
N SER A 60 19.20 -20.52 -14.13
CA SER A 60 18.21 -19.99 -15.09
C SER A 60 16.84 -20.63 -14.88
N LEU A 61 15.76 -19.96 -15.32
CA LEU A 61 14.42 -20.57 -15.30
C LEU A 61 14.37 -21.79 -16.23
N SER A 62 15.09 -21.74 -17.36
CA SER A 62 15.27 -22.84 -18.29
C SER A 62 15.97 -24.08 -17.70
N ASP A 63 16.62 -23.98 -16.52
CA ASP A 63 17.19 -25.15 -15.83
C ASP A 63 16.10 -26.07 -15.25
N PHE A 64 14.83 -25.63 -15.19
CA PHE A 64 13.72 -26.35 -14.58
C PHE A 64 12.66 -26.88 -15.58
N VAL A 65 13.01 -26.98 -16.87
CA VAL A 65 12.07 -27.37 -17.95
C VAL A 65 11.45 -28.75 -17.79
N ASP A 66 12.11 -29.66 -17.07
CA ASP A 66 11.62 -31.03 -16.84
C ASP A 66 10.62 -31.12 -15.67
N HIS A 67 10.25 -29.99 -15.03
CA HIS A 67 9.28 -29.95 -13.96
C HIS A 67 7.90 -29.46 -14.45
N ASP A 68 6.84 -30.18 -14.06
CA ASP A 68 5.45 -29.83 -14.42
C ASP A 68 5.00 -28.47 -13.85
N LEU A 69 5.60 -28.04 -12.74
CA LEU A 69 5.26 -26.80 -12.05
C LEU A 69 6.48 -26.22 -11.34
N VAL A 70 6.69 -24.91 -11.50
CA VAL A 70 7.74 -24.16 -10.82
C VAL A 70 7.13 -23.00 -10.04
N ALA A 71 7.44 -22.91 -8.74
CA ALA A 71 7.00 -21.81 -7.88
C ALA A 71 8.12 -20.78 -7.71
N MET A 72 7.90 -19.55 -8.20
CA MET A 72 8.80 -18.43 -8.01
C MET A 72 8.37 -17.61 -6.78
N VAL A 73 9.17 -17.65 -5.71
CA VAL A 73 8.82 -17.02 -4.42
C VAL A 73 9.84 -15.93 -4.09
N PHE A 74 9.36 -14.69 -3.97
CA PHE A 74 10.17 -13.57 -3.50
C PHE A 74 10.12 -13.47 -1.97
N LEU A 75 11.26 -13.63 -1.32
CA LEU A 75 11.41 -13.57 0.14
C LEU A 75 12.47 -12.53 0.52
N GLY A 76 12.23 -11.82 1.62
CA GLY A 76 13.21 -10.94 2.27
C GLY A 76 13.64 -11.50 3.62
N THR A 77 14.89 -11.29 4.00
CA THR A 77 15.47 -11.80 5.27
C THR A 77 14.83 -11.16 6.50
N GLU A 78 14.45 -9.89 6.40
CA GLU A 78 13.84 -9.10 7.49
C GLU A 78 12.31 -9.10 7.45
N CYS A 79 11.70 -9.88 6.55
CA CYS A 79 10.25 -9.95 6.44
C CYS A 79 9.69 -10.90 7.52
N PRO A 80 8.90 -10.41 8.50
CA PRO A 80 8.34 -11.28 9.54
C PRO A 80 7.43 -12.37 8.96
N LEU A 81 6.80 -12.10 7.81
CA LEU A 81 5.98 -13.09 7.11
C LEU A 81 6.84 -14.21 6.49
N ALA A 82 8.00 -13.87 5.91
CA ALA A 82 8.88 -14.87 5.30
C ALA A 82 9.40 -15.88 6.35
N GLN A 83 9.71 -15.41 7.57
CA GLN A 83 10.13 -16.30 8.66
C GLN A 83 9.05 -17.32 9.05
N LEU A 84 7.78 -16.94 9.02
CA LEU A 84 6.67 -17.84 9.34
C LEU A 84 6.40 -18.88 8.24
N TYR A 85 6.59 -18.51 6.97
CA TYR A 85 6.28 -19.38 5.83
C TYR A 85 7.47 -20.21 5.34
N GLY A 86 8.71 -19.84 5.66
CA GLY A 86 9.91 -20.61 5.28
C GLY A 86 9.82 -22.11 5.60
N PRO A 87 9.45 -22.52 6.82
CA PRO A 87 9.30 -23.94 7.17
C PRO A 87 8.22 -24.70 6.38
N ARG A 88 7.22 -23.98 5.82
CA ARG A 88 6.19 -24.59 4.97
C ARG A 88 6.70 -24.79 3.55
N LEU A 89 7.43 -23.83 3.02
CA LEU A 89 8.04 -23.93 1.69
C LEU A 89 9.05 -25.08 1.60
N ASN A 90 9.79 -25.34 2.69
CA ASN A 90 10.76 -26.44 2.73
C ASN A 90 10.15 -27.85 2.76
N LYS A 91 8.81 -27.98 2.75
CA LYS A 91 8.08 -29.25 2.74
C LYS A 91 7.40 -29.56 1.39
N LEU A 92 7.50 -28.63 0.44
CA LEU A 92 7.03 -28.82 -0.94
C LEU A 92 8.05 -29.67 -1.71
#